data_AF-A0A438JF26-F1
#
_entry.id   AF-A0A438JF26-F1
#
_cell.length_a   1.000
_cell.length_b   1.000
_cell.length_c   1.000
_cell.angle_alpha   90.00
_cell.angle_beta   90.00
_cell.angle_gamma   90.00
#
_symmetry.space_group_name_H-M   'P 1'
#
loop_
_entity.id
_entity.type
_entity.pdbx_description
1 polymer ?
#
loop_
_entity_poly.entity_id
_entity_poly.type
_entity_poly.pdbx_seq_one_letter_code
_entity_poly.pdbx_strand_id
1 'polypeptide(L)'
;MEEAFVVSDMCRLTFANIDFGWGPGVYGGPARAGTGLKPGMVTSIIGHKNEEGVEGVLALVSLPLESEDRFHMEVRKQIHSATSLNLISAL
;
A
#
# COMPACT_ATOMS: atom_id res chain seq x y z
N MET A 1 -1.93 25.21 -9.90
CA MET A 1 -1.22 23.91 -9.98
C MET A 1 -2.25 22.93 -9.45
N GLU A 2 -2.83 22.10 -10.31
CA GLU A 2 -3.88 21.18 -9.88
C GLU A 2 -3.35 20.29 -8.74
N GLU A 3 -4.13 20.12 -7.69
CA GLU A 3 -3.85 19.18 -6.60
C GLU A 3 -4.06 17.76 -7.13
N ALA A 4 -3.11 17.30 -7.93
CA ALA A 4 -3.12 15.95 -8.49
C ALA A 4 -2.65 14.96 -7.41
N PHE A 5 -3.48 13.94 -7.15
CA PHE A 5 -3.07 12.78 -6.37
C PHE A 5 -2.63 11.67 -7.34
N VAL A 6 -1.32 11.39 -7.37
CA VAL A 6 -0.74 10.41 -8.30
C VAL A 6 -0.62 9.05 -7.61
N VAL A 7 -1.15 8.02 -8.28
CA VAL A 7 -1.06 6.63 -7.84
C VAL A 7 -0.30 5.82 -8.87
N SER A 8 0.74 5.12 -8.43
CA SER A 8 1.50 4.15 -9.21
C SER A 8 1.12 2.75 -8.78
N ASP A 9 0.43 2.00 -9.64
CA ASP A 9 0.11 0.59 -9.41
C ASP A 9 1.29 -0.31 -9.82
N MET A 10 1.81 -1.05 -8.84
CA MET A 10 2.92 -1.99 -8.95
C MET A 10 2.48 -3.39 -8.51
N CYS A 11 1.18 -3.67 -8.33
CA CYS A 11 0.69 -4.95 -7.81
C CYS A 11 1.09 -6.15 -8.65
N ARG A 12 1.27 -5.95 -9.96
CA ARG A 12 1.67 -6.98 -10.90
C ARG A 12 3.18 -7.10 -11.07
N LEU A 13 3.96 -6.23 -10.41
CA LEU A 13 5.40 -6.34 -10.37
C LEU A 13 5.73 -7.39 -9.32
N THR A 14 5.99 -8.61 -9.78
CA THR A 14 6.32 -9.77 -8.93
C THR A 14 7.78 -9.73 -8.46
N PHE A 15 8.28 -8.54 -8.10
CA PHE A 15 9.67 -8.35 -7.69
C PHE A 15 10.04 -9.19 -6.46
N ALA A 16 9.08 -9.38 -5.54
CA ALA A 16 9.25 -10.26 -4.38
C ALA A 16 9.34 -11.75 -4.75
N ASN A 17 8.83 -12.17 -5.93
CA ASN A 17 8.85 -13.57 -6.33
C ASN A 17 10.15 -13.99 -7.03
N ILE A 18 11.10 -13.08 -7.20
CA ILE A 18 12.40 -13.38 -7.82
C ILE A 18 13.24 -14.16 -6.80
N ASP A 19 13.65 -15.37 -7.18
CA ASP A 19 14.52 -16.24 -6.39
C ASP A 19 15.88 -16.39 -7.08
N PHE A 20 16.94 -16.02 -6.37
CA PHE A 20 18.33 -16.11 -6.84
C PHE A 20 19.04 -17.39 -6.37
N GLY A 21 18.32 -18.34 -5.76
CA GLY A 21 18.82 -19.62 -5.24
C GLY A 21 18.80 -19.74 -3.72
N TRP A 22 18.20 -18.78 -3.01
CA TRP A 22 18.13 -18.73 -1.54
C TRP A 22 16.72 -18.37 -1.03
N GLY A 23 15.73 -18.42 -1.92
CA GLY A 23 14.33 -18.14 -1.64
C GLY A 23 13.87 -16.81 -2.25
N PRO A 24 12.55 -16.62 -2.34
CA PRO A 24 11.96 -15.37 -2.81
C PRO A 24 12.21 -14.21 -1.85
N GLY A 25 12.15 -12.99 -2.35
CA GLY A 25 12.23 -11.78 -1.54
C GLY A 25 10.99 -11.55 -0.68
N VAL A 26 11.17 -10.96 0.50
CA VAL A 26 10.06 -10.56 1.38
C VAL A 26 9.35 -9.30 0.86
N TYR A 27 10.08 -8.44 0.16
CA TYR A 27 9.59 -7.17 -0.35
C TYR A 27 10.32 -6.78 -1.64
N GLY A 28 9.58 -6.21 -2.59
CA GLY A 28 10.11 -5.77 -3.88
C GLY A 28 9.42 -4.50 -4.35
N GLY A 29 9.74 -3.36 -3.75
CA GLY A 29 9.15 -2.07 -4.10
C GLY A 29 10.06 -0.89 -3.76
N PRO A 30 9.55 0.36 -3.81
CA PRO A 30 10.31 1.55 -3.46
C PRO A 30 10.91 1.48 -2.04
N ALA A 31 12.11 2.05 -1.87
CA ALA A 31 12.78 2.08 -0.57
C ALA A 31 12.11 3.00 0.46
N ARG A 32 11.30 3.96 0.01
CA ARG A 32 10.56 4.91 0.86
C ARG A 32 9.21 5.26 0.26
N ALA A 33 8.27 5.64 1.11
CA ALA A 33 7.02 6.26 0.68
C ALA A 33 7.27 7.68 0.13
N GLY A 34 6.51 8.08 -0.89
CA GLY A 34 6.68 9.38 -1.53
C GLY A 34 7.91 9.44 -2.44
N THR A 35 7.79 8.96 -3.67
CA THR A 35 8.86 8.98 -4.69
C THR A 35 9.04 10.36 -5.34
N GLY A 36 8.78 11.44 -4.60
CA GLY A 36 8.83 12.82 -5.08
C GLY A 36 9.70 13.78 -4.27
N LEU A 37 9.77 15.02 -4.74
CA LEU A 37 10.45 16.14 -4.06
C LEU A 37 9.69 16.64 -2.83
N LYS A 38 8.40 16.31 -2.72
CA LYS A 38 7.49 16.71 -1.64
C LYS A 38 6.70 15.50 -1.13
N PRO A 39 6.33 15.46 0.16
CA PRO A 39 5.37 14.48 0.67
C PRO A 39 4.08 14.49 -0.15
N GLY A 40 3.47 13.33 -0.34
CA GLY A 40 2.17 13.17 -1.01
C GLY A 40 2.19 13.20 -2.53
N MET A 41 3.35 13.43 -3.16
CA MET A 41 3.43 13.60 -4.60
C MET A 41 3.11 12.31 -5.39
N VAL A 42 3.54 11.15 -4.88
CA VAL A 42 3.28 9.85 -5.51
C VAL A 42 3.03 8.82 -4.42
N THR A 43 1.92 8.11 -4.53
CA THR A 43 1.60 6.91 -3.74
C THR A 43 1.86 5.68 -4.59
N SER A 44 2.62 4.72 -4.07
CA SER A 44 2.85 3.43 -4.73
C SER A 44 2.00 2.35 -4.09
N ILE A 45 1.27 1.58 -4.90
CA ILE A 45 0.53 0.39 -4.46
C ILE A 45 1.30 -0.83 -4.93
N ILE A 46 1.64 -1.75 -4.02
CA ILE A 46 2.54 -2.87 -4.29
C ILE A 46 1.86 -4.16 -3.86
N GLY A 47 2.05 -5.23 -4.63
CA GLY A 47 1.60 -6.56 -4.25
C GLY A 47 2.47 -7.06 -3.09
N HIS A 48 1.82 -7.53 -2.04
CA HIS A 48 2.53 -8.02 -0.85
C HIS A 48 1.85 -9.28 -0.32
N LYS A 49 2.68 -10.26 0.03
CA LYS A 49 2.27 -11.47 0.71
C LYS A 49 2.75 -11.40 2.16
N ASN A 50 1.83 -11.56 3.11
CA ASN A 50 2.20 -11.57 4.53
C ASN A 50 2.95 -12.86 4.90
N GLU A 51 3.43 -12.95 6.14
CA GLU A 51 4.15 -14.12 6.66
C GLU A 51 3.31 -15.41 6.66
N GLU A 52 1.99 -15.29 6.65
CA GLU A 52 1.04 -16.41 6.60
C GLU A 52 0.72 -16.86 5.15
N GLY A 53 1.28 -16.18 4.14
CA GLY A 53 1.06 -16.50 2.73
C GLY A 53 -0.21 -15.88 2.12
N VAL A 54 -0.90 -15.00 2.84
CA VAL A 54 -2.09 -14.28 2.36
C VAL A 54 -1.66 -13.15 1.43
N GLU A 55 -2.22 -13.16 0.21
CA GLU A 55 -2.01 -12.10 -0.79
C GLU A 55 -2.76 -10.82 -0.40
N GLY A 56 -2.10 -9.69 -0.55
CA GLY A 56 -2.65 -8.37 -0.25
C GLY A 56 -1.93 -7.27 -1.01
N VAL A 57 -2.25 -6.03 -0.62
CA VAL A 57 -1.65 -4.82 -1.20
C VAL A 57 -1.07 -3.95 -0.09
N LEU A 58 0.11 -3.37 -0.36
CA LEU A 58 0.75 -2.37 0.47
C LEU A 58 0.67 -1.01 -0.22
N ALA A 59 0.10 -0.02 0.47
CA ALA A 59 0.08 1.37 0.01
C ALA A 59 1.19 2.17 0.70
N LEU A 60 2.18 2.63 -0.07
CA LEU A 60 3.22 3.52 0.42
C LEU A 60 2.80 4.97 0.26
N VAL A 61 2.29 5.55 1.34
CA VAL A 61 1.79 6.92 1.40
C VAL A 61 2.78 7.78 2.19
N SER A 62 3.13 8.95 1.66
CA SER A 62 3.92 9.96 2.36
C SER A 62 3.04 11.19 2.54
N LEU A 63 3.00 11.75 3.75
CA LEU A 63 2.21 12.94 4.08
C LEU A 63 3.03 13.86 4.98
N PRO A 64 2.64 15.14 5.12
CA PRO A 64 3.12 15.98 6.21
C PRO A 64 2.80 15.34 7.57
N LEU A 65 3.67 15.53 8.55
CA LEU A 65 3.56 14.93 9.88
C LEU A 65 2.21 15.25 10.55
N GLU A 66 1.71 16.48 10.38
CA GLU A 66 0.43 16.90 10.95
C GLU A 66 -0.79 16.14 10.37
N SER A 67 -0.63 15.44 9.25
CA SER A 67 -1.72 14.75 8.55
C SER A 67 -1.69 13.23 8.74
N GLU A 68 -0.62 12.67 9.28
CA GLU A 68 -0.41 11.23 9.40
C GLU A 68 -1.47 10.57 10.30
N ASP A 69 -1.68 11.10 11.52
CA ASP A 69 -2.67 10.57 12.47
C ASP A 69 -4.10 10.61 11.91
N ARG A 70 -4.48 11.74 11.32
CA ARG A 70 -5.82 11.90 10.71
C ARG A 70 -6.02 10.92 9.56
N PHE A 71 -5.00 10.73 8.72
CA PHE A 71 -5.05 9.79 7.62
C PHE A 71 -5.19 8.34 8.12
N HIS A 72 -4.39 7.94 9.11
CA HIS A 72 -4.49 6.61 9.71
C HIS A 72 -5.88 6.33 10.29
N MET A 73 -6.46 7.30 11.00
CA MET A 73 -7.80 7.18 11.56
C MET A 73 -8.86 6.95 10.48
N GLU A 74 -8.89 7.81 9.45
CA GLU A 74 -9.90 7.71 8.38
C GLU A 74 -9.75 6.44 7.55
N VAL A 75 -8.51 6.06 7.18
CA VAL A 75 -8.27 4.82 6.43
C VAL A 75 -8.71 3.60 7.23
N ARG A 76 -8.38 3.53 8.52
CA ARG A 76 -8.82 2.42 9.38
C ARG A 76 -10.32 2.35 9.46
N LYS A 77 -11.01 3.49 9.62
CA LYS A 77 -12.48 3.53 9.63
C LYS A 77 -13.07 2.99 8.32
N GLN A 78 -12.53 3.39 7.17
CA GLN A 78 -12.98 2.90 5.87
C GLN A 78 -12.75 1.40 5.69
N ILE A 79 -11.56 0.90 6.06
CA ILE A 79 -11.24 -0.54 5.97
C ILE A 79 -12.17 -1.36 6.87
N HIS A 80 -12.37 -0.95 8.13
CA HIS A 80 -13.27 -1.67 9.04
C HIS A 80 -14.71 -1.69 8.51
N SER A 81 -15.20 -0.54 8.01
CA SER A 81 -16.52 -0.46 7.40
C SER A 81 -16.64 -1.39 6.18
N ALA A 82 -15.63 -1.44 5.31
CA ALA A 82 -15.63 -2.31 4.13
C ALA A 82 -15.60 -3.79 4.51
N THR A 83 -14.80 -4.18 5.50
CA THR A 83 -14.77 -5.57 6.00
C THR A 83 -16.12 -5.99 6.57
N SER A 84 -16.78 -5.11 7.34
CA SER A 84 -18.13 -5.37 7.86
C SER A 84 -19.17 -5.53 6.75
N LEU A 85 -19.10 -4.73 5.68
CA LEU A 85 -19.99 -4.87 4.52
C LEU A 85 -19.78 -6.20 3.79
N ASN A 86 -18.53 -6.61 3.58
CA ASN A 86 -18.23 -7.88 2.91
C ASN A 86 -18.74 -9.08 3.71
N LEU A 87 -18.64 -9.05 5.04
CA LEU A 87 -19.21 -10.08 5.92
C LEU A 87 -20.74 -10.14 5.85
N ILE A 88 -21.41 -9.00 5.69
CA ILE A 88 -22.88 -8.95 5.53
C ILE A 88 -23.31 -9.45 4.15
N SER A 89 -22.53 -9.17 3.10
CA SER A 89 -22.85 -9.62 1.73
C SER A 89 -22.59 -11.11 1.47
N ALA A 90 -21.86 -11.79 2.36
CA ALA A 90 -21.54 -13.21 2.26
C ALA A 90 -22.52 -14.12 3.05
N LEU A 91 -23.55 -13.54 3.66
CA LEU A 91 -24.66 -14.21 4.36
C LEU A 91 -25.93 -14.15 3.51
#